data_AF-A0A7K6BWL3-F1
#
_entry.id   AF-A0A7K6BWL3-F1
#
_cell.length_a   1.000
_cell.length_b   1.000
_cell.length_c   1.000
_cell.angle_alpha   90.00
_cell.angle_beta   90.00
_cell.angle_gamma   90.00
#
_symmetry.space_group_name_H-M   'P 1'
#
loop_
_entity.id
_entity.type
_entity.pdbx_description
1 polymer ?
#
loop_
_entity_poly.entity_id
_entity_poly.type
_entity_poly.pdbx_seq_one_letter_code
_entity_poly.pdbx_strand_id
1 'polypeptide(L)'
;ALGNGLRPHLWPEFRRRFRLRRIGEFYGATECNCSIANLDGKVGACGFNSRILPNVYPVRLVKVNEDTLELLRDSRGLCIPCAPGE
;
A
#
# COMPACT_ATOMS: atom_id res chain seq x y z
N ALA A 1 -11.46 -13.55 3.82
CA ALA A 1 -10.17 -14.17 3.45
C ALA A 1 -9.05 -13.16 3.69
N LEU A 2 -7.85 -13.65 4.06
CA LEU A 2 -6.64 -12.84 4.23
C LEU A 2 -5.53 -13.48 3.39
N GLY A 3 -4.75 -12.71 2.65
CA GLY A 3 -3.71 -13.24 1.76
C GLY A 3 -2.75 -12.18 1.25
N ASN A 4 -1.73 -12.61 0.51
CA ASN A 4 -0.83 -11.73 -0.22
C ASN A 4 -1.47 -11.31 -1.54
N GLY A 5 -1.39 -10.01 -1.84
CA GLY A 5 -2.14 -9.30 -2.88
C GLY A 5 -2.56 -10.08 -4.12
N LEU A 6 -3.83 -9.94 -4.48
CA LEU A 6 -4.38 -10.38 -5.76
C LEU A 6 -4.17 -9.30 -6.82
N ARG A 7 -4.06 -9.68 -8.09
CA ARG A 7 -4.16 -8.70 -9.19
C ARG A 7 -5.52 -7.97 -9.08
N PRO A 8 -5.57 -6.63 -9.17
CA PRO A 8 -6.82 -5.87 -8.97
C PRO A 8 -7.99 -6.34 -9.85
N HIS A 9 -7.72 -6.76 -11.08
CA HIS A 9 -8.75 -7.25 -12.02
C HIS A 9 -9.34 -8.61 -11.63
N LEU A 10 -8.60 -9.46 -10.91
CA LEU A 10 -9.09 -10.79 -10.47
C LEU A 10 -9.95 -10.71 -9.20
N TRP A 11 -9.86 -9.60 -8.46
CA TRP A 11 -10.43 -9.48 -7.13
C TRP A 11 -11.96 -9.61 -7.10
N PRO A 12 -12.71 -8.94 -8.00
CA PRO A 12 -14.16 -9.07 -8.05
C PRO A 12 -14.61 -10.50 -8.38
N GLU A 13 -13.91 -11.16 -9.31
CA GLU A 13 -14.23 -12.53 -9.72
C GLU A 13 -13.94 -13.53 -8.61
N PHE A 14 -12.79 -13.40 -7.93
CA PHE A 14 -12.43 -14.23 -6.79
C PHE A 14 -13.45 -14.09 -5.66
N ARG A 15 -13.82 -12.84 -5.32
CA ARG A 15 -14.84 -12.57 -4.30
C ARG A 15 -16.18 -13.22 -4.64
N ARG A 16 -16.61 -13.11 -5.90
CA ARG A 16 -17.86 -13.70 -6.40
C ARG A 16 -17.82 -15.22 -6.38
N ARG A 17 -16.75 -15.82 -6.89
CA ARG A 17 -16.57 -17.29 -6.98
C ARG A 17 -16.64 -17.96 -5.61
N PHE A 18 -15.96 -17.39 -4.62
CA PHE A 18 -15.85 -17.95 -3.28
C PHE A 18 -16.85 -17.36 -2.27
N ARG A 19 -17.77 -16.49 -2.72
CA ARG A 19 -18.80 -15.83 -1.90
C ARG A 19 -18.21 -15.14 -0.65
N LEU A 20 -17.06 -14.48 -0.82
CA LEU A 20 -16.34 -13.84 0.27
C LEU A 20 -16.97 -12.49 0.63
N ARG A 21 -17.35 -12.29 1.89
CA ARG A 21 -17.90 -11.00 2.37
C ARG A 21 -16.83 -9.90 2.45
N ARG A 22 -15.60 -10.27 2.81
CA ARG A 22 -14.45 -9.36 2.90
C ARG A 22 -13.16 -10.09 2.48
N ILE A 23 -12.31 -9.36 1.79
CA ILE A 23 -10.94 -9.75 1.46
C ILE A 23 -10.03 -8.72 2.13
N GLY A 24 -9.04 -9.20 2.88
CA GLY A 24 -7.93 -8.40 3.37
C GLY A 24 -6.64 -8.83 2.68
N GLU A 25 -5.77 -7.87 2.41
CA GLU A 25 -4.48 -8.12 1.77
C GLU A 25 -3.36 -7.59 2.63
N PHE A 26 -2.29 -8.36 2.80
CA PHE A 26 -1.06 -7.90 3.44
C PHE A 26 0.04 -7.73 2.39
N TYR A 27 0.83 -6.67 2.57
CA TYR A 27 1.93 -6.28 1.71
C TYR A 27 3.17 -6.09 2.60
N GLY A 28 4.15 -6.96 2.40
CA GLY A 28 5.43 -6.91 3.09
C GLY A 28 6.51 -7.50 2.21
N ALA A 29 7.76 -7.14 2.48
CA ALA A 29 8.93 -7.78 1.88
C ALA A 29 9.66 -8.58 2.95
N THR A 30 10.29 -9.69 2.57
CA THR A 30 11.06 -10.56 3.49
C THR A 30 12.08 -9.76 4.31
N GLU A 31 12.64 -8.70 3.72
CA GLU A 31 13.66 -7.86 4.31
C GLU A 31 13.12 -6.49 4.80
N CYS A 32 11.83 -6.16 4.59
CA CYS A 32 11.30 -4.92 5.19
C CYS A 32 10.98 -5.14 6.66
N ASN A 33 11.36 -4.17 7.49
CA ASN A 33 10.87 -4.02 8.86
C ASN A 33 9.41 -3.53 8.94
N CYS A 34 8.75 -3.41 7.79
CA CYS A 34 7.47 -2.78 7.60
C CYS A 34 6.52 -3.69 6.83
N SER A 35 5.23 -3.58 7.15
CA SER A 35 4.15 -4.18 6.36
C SER A 35 2.95 -3.25 6.39
N ILE A 36 2.20 -3.23 5.29
CA ILE A 36 0.94 -2.49 5.19
C ILE A 36 -0.15 -3.50 4.84
N ALA A 37 -1.35 -3.28 5.34
CA ALA A 37 -2.49 -4.15 5.04
C ALA A 37 -3.71 -3.36 4.58
N ASN A 38 -4.34 -3.83 3.52
CA ASN A 38 -5.66 -3.38 3.07
C ASN A 38 -6.73 -4.19 3.79
N LEU A 39 -7.16 -3.71 4.96
CA LEU A 39 -8.21 -4.37 5.75
C LEU A 39 -9.61 -3.84 5.43
N ASP A 40 -9.69 -2.70 4.74
CA ASP A 40 -10.95 -2.06 4.32
C ASP A 40 -11.56 -2.73 3.08
N GLY A 41 -10.77 -3.52 2.34
CA GLY A 41 -11.24 -4.23 1.15
C GLY A 41 -11.41 -3.30 -0.05
N LYS A 42 -10.56 -2.27 -0.17
CA LYS A 42 -10.55 -1.35 -1.31
C LYS A 42 -9.73 -1.93 -2.45
N VAL A 43 -10.33 -2.13 -3.63
CA VAL A 43 -9.65 -2.80 -4.75
C VAL A 43 -8.43 -2.00 -5.18
N GLY A 44 -7.27 -2.66 -5.23
CA GLY A 44 -6.00 -2.05 -5.66
C GLY A 44 -5.30 -1.19 -4.60
N ALA A 45 -5.83 -1.08 -3.39
CA ALA A 45 -5.13 -0.39 -2.30
C ALA A 45 -4.13 -1.31 -1.59
N CYS A 46 -2.97 -0.78 -1.22
CA CYS A 46 -1.98 -1.50 -0.40
C CYS A 46 -2.18 -1.29 1.11
N GLY A 47 -3.30 -0.67 1.51
CA GLY A 47 -3.64 -0.27 2.87
C GLY A 47 -3.58 1.23 3.08
N PHE A 48 -3.55 1.68 4.35
CA PHE A 48 -3.48 3.09 4.70
C PHE A 48 -2.50 3.36 5.84
N ASN A 49 -1.93 4.57 5.86
CA ASN A 49 -1.19 5.10 7.01
C ASN A 49 -2.05 6.16 7.72
N SER A 50 -2.10 6.12 9.05
CA SER A 50 -2.94 7.04 9.82
C SER A 50 -2.37 8.46 9.80
N ARG A 51 -3.15 9.41 9.28
CA ARG A 51 -2.82 10.84 9.33
C ARG A 51 -3.05 11.46 10.72
N ILE A 52 -3.86 10.83 11.56
CA ILE A 52 -4.21 11.32 12.90
C ILE A 52 -3.17 10.85 13.93
N LEU A 53 -2.61 9.66 13.75
CA LEU A 53 -1.63 9.05 14.64
C LEU A 53 -0.38 8.59 13.85
N PRO A 54 0.35 9.50 13.18
CA PRO A 54 1.46 9.12 12.29
C PRO A 54 2.63 8.45 13.02
N ASN A 55 2.77 8.67 14.33
CA ASN A 55 3.86 8.11 15.12
C ASN A 55 3.61 6.67 15.60
N VAL A 56 2.36 6.19 15.54
CA VAL A 56 2.03 4.80 15.93
C VAL A 56 2.61 3.81 14.93
N TYR A 57 2.69 4.21 13.66
CA TYR A 57 3.30 3.41 12.60
C TYR A 57 4.03 4.33 11.61
N PRO A 58 5.30 4.69 11.86
CA PRO A 58 6.02 5.77 11.18
C PRO A 58 6.53 5.40 9.78
N VAL A 59 5.68 4.75 8.98
CA VAL A 59 5.91 4.47 7.57
C VAL A 59 5.41 5.65 6.73
N ARG A 60 6.14 6.05 5.69
CA ARG A 60 5.82 7.21 4.85
C ARG A 60 5.88 6.82 3.38
N LEU A 61 4.94 7.31 2.59
CA LEU A 61 4.99 7.23 1.13
C LEU A 61 5.91 8.33 0.61
N VAL A 62 6.80 7.98 -0.31
CA VAL A 62 7.78 8.89 -0.92
C VAL A 62 7.67 8.81 -2.44
N LYS A 63 7.93 9.94 -3.10
CA LYS A 63 7.82 10.06 -4.55
C LYS A 63 8.95 9.32 -5.25
N VAL A 64 8.61 8.70 -6.37
CA VAL A 64 9.55 8.07 -7.29
C VAL A 64 9.37 8.65 -8.68
N ASN A 65 10.42 8.61 -9.49
CA ASN A 65 10.30 8.83 -10.93
C ASN A 65 9.54 7.64 -11.55
N GLU A 66 8.48 7.89 -12.31
CA GLU A 66 7.64 6.82 -12.87
C GLU A 66 8.34 5.95 -13.91
N ASP A 67 9.31 6.51 -14.63
CA ASP A 67 10.05 5.82 -15.69
C ASP A 67 11.24 5.03 -15.13
N THR A 68 11.99 5.62 -14.20
CA THR A 68 13.23 5.02 -13.67
C THR A 68 13.05 4.30 -12.33
N LEU A 69 11.93 4.56 -11.64
CA LEU A 69 11.63 4.08 -10.28
C LEU A 69 12.62 4.56 -9.21
N GLU A 70 13.44 5.56 -9.53
CA GLU A 70 14.37 6.16 -8.58
C GLU A 70 13.64 7.13 -7.62
N LEU A 71 14.13 7.21 -6.37
CA LEU A 71 13.58 8.09 -5.35
C LEU A 71 13.83 9.57 -5.69
N LEU A 72 12.77 10.37 -5.70
CA LEU A 72 12.89 11.83 -5.83
C LEU A 72 13.35 12.43 -4.51
N ARG A 73 14.33 13.34 -4.58
CA ARG A 73 14.97 13.98 -3.42
C ARG A 73 14.88 15.50 -3.50
N ASP A 74 14.76 16.15 -2.35
CA ASP A 74 14.77 17.60 -2.22
C ASP A 74 16.20 18.17 -2.35
N SER A 75 16.35 19.50 -2.28
CA SER A 75 17.65 20.18 -2.36
C SER A 75 18.63 19.82 -1.22
N ARG A 76 18.15 19.17 -0.17
CA ARG A 76 18.96 18.68 0.96
C ARG A 76 19.29 17.19 0.83
N GLY A 77 18.88 16.54 -0.27
CA GLY A 77 19.08 15.12 -0.52
C GLY A 77 18.08 14.19 0.20
N LEU A 78 17.03 14.73 0.84
CA LEU A 78 16.02 13.94 1.55
C LEU A 78 14.90 13.50 0.60
N CYS A 79 14.33 12.30 0.81
CA CYS A 79 13.22 11.82 -0.01
C CYS A 79 11.99 12.73 0.12
N ILE A 80 11.33 13.01 -1.01
CA ILE A 80 10.14 13.85 -1.04
C ILE A 80 8.90 13.01 -0.68
N PRO A 81 8.08 13.41 0.31
CA PRO A 81 6.87 12.68 0.66
C PRO A 81 5.75 12.85 -0.38
N CYS A 82 4.89 11.84 -0.55
CA CYS A 82 3.66 11.95 -1.35
C CYS A 82 2.58 12.76 -0.63
N ALA A 83 1.80 13.52 -1.38
CA ALA A 83 0.56 14.16 -0.96
C ALA A 83 -0.65 13.24 -1.21
N PRO A 84 -1.81 13.50 -0.58
CA PRO A 84 -3.02 12.74 -0.87
C PRO A 84 -3.40 12.81 -2.35
N GLY A 85 -3.55 11.65 -3.00
CA GLY A 85 -3.91 11.53 -4.41
C GLY A 85 -2.72 11.41 -5.36
N GLU A 86 -1.50 11.45 -4.84
CA GLU A 86 -0.25 11.11 -5.54
C GLU A 86 0.15 9.65 -5.32
#